data_AF-A0A517ZDG1-F1
#
_entry.id   AF-A0A517ZDG1-F1
#
_cell.length_a   1.000
_cell.length_b   1.000
_cell.length_c   1.000
_cell.angle_alpha   90.00
_cell.angle_beta   90.00
_cell.angle_gamma   90.00
#
_symmetry.space_group_name_H-M   'P 1'
#
loop_
_entity.id
_entity.type
_entity.pdbx_description
1 polymer ?
#
loop_
_entity_poly.entity_id
_entity_poly.type
_entity_poly.pdbx_seq_one_letter_code
_entity_poly.pdbx_strand_id
1 'polypeptide(L)'
;MPNSEHITIVSGLPRSGTSMMMKMLEQGGLTAVTDRVRTADDDNPNGYYEFEPVKKTRDDPSWLPDARGKVVKMVYSLLRDLPSDFSYRVVFMRRALPEVIASQNKMLRRHGKDPKPGDDALMMGLFEKELQKIEEWLELQPNFETVYVWYNELLSDPRETVKIINEFCDEELDEAAMCGVIDPNLYRNRA
;
A
#
# COMPACT_ATOMS: atom_id res chain seq x y z
N MET A 1 -1.34 -13.27 22.02
CA MET A 1 -1.44 -12.99 20.58
C MET A 1 -2.33 -11.77 20.46
N PRO A 2 -1.96 -10.76 19.65
CA PRO A 2 -2.82 -9.61 19.45
C PRO A 2 -4.20 -10.08 18.97
N ASN A 3 -5.23 -9.55 19.60
CA ASN A 3 -6.62 -10.01 19.49
C ASN A 3 -7.38 -9.24 18.40
N SER A 4 -6.65 -8.71 17.41
CA SER A 4 -7.23 -7.83 16.39
C SER A 4 -8.07 -8.65 15.41
N GLU A 5 -9.39 -8.43 15.45
CA GLU A 5 -10.37 -8.98 14.50
C GLU A 5 -10.24 -8.33 13.10
N HIS A 6 -9.48 -7.24 12.99
CA HIS A 6 -9.36 -6.47 11.76
C HIS A 6 -8.39 -7.12 10.76
N ILE A 7 -8.69 -6.94 9.49
CA ILE A 7 -7.76 -7.25 8.39
C ILE A 7 -7.09 -5.93 7.99
N THR A 8 -5.77 -5.84 8.16
CA THR A 8 -5.02 -4.65 7.75
C THR A 8 -4.72 -4.73 6.25
N ILE A 9 -5.02 -3.65 5.52
CA ILE A 9 -4.84 -3.57 4.08
C ILE A 9 -3.93 -2.40 3.76
N VAL A 10 -2.80 -2.66 3.12
CA VAL A 10 -1.99 -1.60 2.52
C VAL A 10 -2.48 -1.37 1.10
N SER A 11 -2.96 -0.15 0.84
CA SER A 11 -3.56 0.21 -0.43
C SER A 11 -3.03 1.53 -0.98
N GLY A 12 -3.37 1.83 -2.23
CA GLY A 12 -2.96 3.04 -2.92
C GLY A 12 -2.78 2.83 -4.42
N LEU A 13 -2.40 3.89 -5.12
CA LEU A 13 -2.02 3.79 -6.53
C LEU A 13 -0.77 2.90 -6.69
N PRO A 14 -0.61 2.21 -7.83
CA PRO A 14 0.69 1.67 -8.21
C PRO A 14 1.77 2.75 -8.07
N ARG A 15 2.95 2.34 -7.58
CA ARG A 15 4.12 3.24 -7.39
C ARG A 15 3.99 4.28 -6.26
N SER A 16 2.98 4.19 -5.39
CA SER A 16 2.83 5.07 -4.21
C SER A 16 3.61 4.63 -2.96
N GLY A 17 4.36 3.52 -3.04
CA GLY A 17 5.16 3.01 -1.90
C GLY A 17 4.49 1.92 -1.06
N THR A 18 3.42 1.28 -1.56
CA THR A 18 2.73 0.20 -0.86
C THR A 18 3.63 -0.98 -0.47
N SER A 19 4.61 -1.38 -1.30
CA SER A 19 5.56 -2.44 -0.91
C SER A 19 6.47 -2.02 0.26
N MET A 20 6.85 -0.74 0.35
CA MET A 20 7.65 -0.24 1.47
C MET A 20 6.81 -0.27 2.75
N MET A 21 5.55 0.16 2.68
CA MET A 21 4.64 0.12 3.82
C MET A 21 4.35 -1.32 4.29
N MET A 22 4.17 -2.26 3.36
CA MET A 22 4.05 -3.69 3.72
C MET A 22 5.26 -4.17 4.52
N LYS A 23 6.48 -3.82 4.08
CA LYS A 23 7.71 -4.18 4.78
C LYS A 23 7.81 -3.50 6.14
N MET A 24 7.43 -2.24 6.25
CA MET A 24 7.38 -1.53 7.53
C MET A 24 6.47 -2.26 8.50
N LEU A 25 5.22 -2.52 8.12
CA LEU A 25 4.25 -3.20 8.98
C LEU A 25 4.67 -4.62 9.35
N GLU A 26 5.31 -5.35 8.42
CA GLU A 26 5.85 -6.68 8.70
C GLU A 26 7.00 -6.62 9.72
N GLN A 27 7.95 -5.70 9.57
CA GLN A 27 9.02 -5.48 10.54
C GLN A 27 8.49 -4.95 11.88
N GLY A 28 7.41 -4.19 11.84
CA GLY A 28 6.67 -3.72 13.01
C GLY A 28 5.93 -4.82 13.76
N GLY A 29 5.82 -6.04 13.21
CA GLY A 29 5.27 -7.20 13.89
C GLY A 29 3.99 -7.78 13.29
N LEU A 30 3.40 -7.16 12.26
CA LEU A 30 2.27 -7.78 11.55
C LEU A 30 2.72 -8.95 10.69
N THR A 31 1.91 -10.00 10.62
CA THR A 31 2.18 -11.09 9.67
C THR A 31 1.69 -10.69 8.28
N ALA A 32 2.58 -10.70 7.28
CA ALA A 32 2.19 -10.43 5.90
C ALA A 32 1.52 -11.64 5.23
N VAL A 33 0.42 -11.40 4.53
CA VAL A 33 -0.20 -12.37 3.62
C VAL A 33 0.37 -12.13 2.22
N THR A 34 1.07 -13.13 1.69
CA THR A 34 1.70 -13.11 0.37
C THR A 34 1.48 -14.44 -0.34
N ASP A 35 1.65 -14.48 -1.65
CA ASP A 35 1.60 -15.73 -2.41
C ASP A 35 2.77 -16.68 -2.07
N ARG A 36 3.84 -16.17 -1.41
CA ARG A 36 5.10 -16.88 -1.12
C ARG A 36 5.74 -17.53 -2.35
N VAL A 37 5.32 -17.15 -3.56
CA VAL A 37 5.78 -17.76 -4.82
C VAL A 37 7.01 -17.04 -5.35
N ARG A 38 7.13 -15.73 -5.09
CA ARG A 38 8.12 -14.89 -5.75
C ARG A 38 9.27 -14.56 -4.80
N THR A 39 10.47 -14.98 -5.19
CA THR A 39 11.73 -14.59 -4.53
C THR A 39 12.13 -13.18 -4.94
N ALA A 40 12.94 -12.51 -4.12
CA ALA A 40 13.55 -11.23 -4.46
C ALA A 40 14.34 -11.34 -5.79
N ASP A 41 14.33 -10.26 -6.58
CA ASP A 41 15.10 -10.12 -7.82
C ASP A 41 15.78 -8.74 -7.91
N ASP A 42 16.54 -8.51 -8.98
CA ASP A 42 17.30 -7.28 -9.19
C ASP A 42 16.41 -6.02 -9.26
N ASP A 43 15.14 -6.17 -9.66
CA ASP A 43 14.16 -5.07 -9.72
C ASP A 43 13.48 -4.83 -8.36
N ASN A 44 13.39 -5.86 -7.52
CA ASN A 44 12.86 -5.78 -6.16
C ASN A 44 13.63 -6.69 -5.18
N PRO A 45 14.78 -6.22 -4.66
CA PRO A 45 15.63 -7.00 -3.78
C PRO A 45 14.98 -7.33 -2.41
N ASN A 46 13.82 -6.75 -2.10
CA ASN A 46 13.08 -6.98 -0.87
C ASN A 46 11.98 -8.05 -1.00
N GLY A 47 11.83 -8.68 -2.18
CA GLY A 47 10.76 -9.65 -2.42
C GLY A 47 9.39 -9.01 -2.63
N TYR A 48 8.40 -9.85 -2.91
CA TYR A 48 7.09 -9.46 -3.42
C TYR A 48 6.00 -9.70 -2.37
N TYR A 49 5.22 -8.66 -2.08
CA TYR A 49 4.06 -8.74 -1.19
C TYR A 49 2.76 -9.03 -1.94
N GLU A 50 2.86 -9.44 -3.20
CA GLU A 50 1.73 -9.76 -4.04
C GLU A 50 1.02 -11.02 -3.50
N PHE A 51 -0.30 -10.95 -3.48
CA PHE A 51 -1.17 -12.05 -3.10
C PHE A 51 -2.25 -12.18 -4.17
N GLU A 52 -2.06 -13.08 -5.13
CA GLU A 52 -2.96 -13.20 -6.29
C GLU A 52 -4.45 -13.39 -5.96
N PRO A 53 -4.86 -14.10 -4.87
CA PRO A 53 -6.27 -14.26 -4.52
C PRO A 53 -7.05 -12.95 -4.36
N VAL A 54 -6.40 -11.83 -3.99
CA VAL A 54 -7.10 -10.54 -3.84
C VAL A 54 -7.81 -10.09 -5.12
N LYS A 55 -7.32 -10.49 -6.30
CA LYS A 55 -7.90 -10.13 -7.60
C LYS A 55 -9.23 -10.83 -7.89
N LYS A 56 -9.55 -11.89 -7.15
CA LYS A 56 -10.78 -12.67 -7.30
C LYS A 56 -11.72 -12.53 -6.10
N THR A 57 -11.45 -11.60 -5.18
CA THR A 57 -12.19 -11.47 -3.92
C THR A 57 -13.71 -11.36 -4.11
N ARG A 58 -14.17 -10.66 -5.15
CA ARG A 58 -15.60 -10.55 -5.47
C ARG A 58 -16.27 -11.91 -5.73
N ASP A 59 -15.55 -12.83 -6.36
CA ASP A 59 -16.05 -14.15 -6.74
C ASP A 59 -15.70 -15.20 -5.67
N ASP A 60 -14.56 -15.04 -4.98
CA ASP A 60 -14.02 -15.95 -3.98
C ASP A 60 -13.29 -15.17 -2.86
N PRO A 61 -14.00 -14.82 -1.77
CA PRO A 61 -13.43 -14.15 -0.60
C PRO A 61 -12.85 -15.12 0.44
N SER A 62 -12.63 -16.41 0.09
CA SER A 62 -12.24 -17.47 1.03
C SER A 62 -10.93 -17.23 1.79
N TRP A 63 -10.09 -16.29 1.32
CA TRP A 63 -8.85 -15.93 1.98
C TRP A 63 -9.03 -15.02 3.22
N LEU A 64 -10.16 -14.33 3.33
CA LEU A 64 -10.39 -13.32 4.38
C LEU A 64 -10.37 -13.87 5.81
N PRO A 65 -11.00 -15.03 6.12
CA PRO A 65 -10.95 -15.61 7.47
C PRO A 65 -9.51 -15.82 7.96
N ASP A 66 -8.62 -16.29 7.08
CA ASP A 66 -7.23 -16.55 7.41
C ASP A 66 -6.37 -15.27 7.47
N ALA A 67 -6.90 -14.12 7.07
CA ALA A 67 -6.21 -12.84 7.05
C ALA A 67 -6.49 -11.95 8.27
N ARG A 68 -7.34 -12.38 9.20
CA ARG A 68 -7.60 -11.63 10.45
C ARG A 68 -6.30 -11.46 11.25
N GLY A 69 -6.05 -10.24 11.74
CA GLY A 69 -4.83 -9.85 12.44
C GLY A 69 -3.57 -9.83 11.56
N LYS A 70 -3.72 -9.88 10.23
CA LYS A 70 -2.62 -9.88 9.26
C LYS A 70 -2.69 -8.67 8.35
N VAL A 71 -1.61 -8.44 7.61
CA VAL A 71 -1.52 -7.37 6.62
C VAL A 71 -1.50 -7.91 5.20
N VAL A 72 -2.32 -7.33 4.31
CA VAL A 72 -2.43 -7.72 2.90
C VAL A 72 -2.24 -6.51 2.00
N LYS A 73 -1.44 -6.66 0.93
CA LYS A 73 -1.30 -5.63 -0.10
C LYS A 73 -2.42 -5.75 -1.12
N MET A 74 -3.14 -4.66 -1.39
CA MET A 74 -4.17 -4.65 -2.41
C MET A 74 -4.20 -3.30 -3.13
N VAL A 75 -4.38 -3.29 -4.46
CA VAL A 75 -4.53 -2.03 -5.21
C VAL A 75 -5.88 -1.39 -4.90
N TYR A 76 -5.94 -0.07 -4.85
CA TYR A 76 -7.11 0.71 -4.43
C TYR A 76 -8.42 0.31 -5.12
N SER A 77 -8.37 -0.05 -6.41
CA SER A 77 -9.56 -0.40 -7.19
C SER A 77 -10.24 -1.68 -6.69
N LEU A 78 -9.49 -2.60 -6.08
CA LEU A 78 -10.00 -3.87 -5.56
C LEU A 78 -10.61 -3.75 -4.15
N LEU A 79 -10.47 -2.60 -3.47
CA LEU A 79 -11.11 -2.38 -2.16
C LEU A 79 -12.64 -2.54 -2.22
N ARG A 80 -13.24 -2.20 -3.36
CA ARG A 80 -14.69 -2.31 -3.60
C ARG A 80 -15.19 -3.75 -3.72
N ASP A 81 -14.28 -4.70 -3.92
CA ASP A 81 -14.61 -6.13 -4.04
C ASP A 81 -14.63 -6.84 -2.68
N LEU A 82 -14.26 -6.14 -1.59
CA LEU A 82 -14.28 -6.70 -0.24
C LEU A 82 -15.72 -6.76 0.32
N PRO A 83 -16.14 -7.91 0.90
CA PRO A 83 -17.45 -8.05 1.51
C PRO A 83 -17.55 -7.26 2.83
N SER A 84 -18.78 -6.89 3.19
CA SER A 84 -19.10 -6.12 4.41
C SER A 84 -19.04 -6.92 5.72
N ASP A 85 -18.87 -8.24 5.65
CA ASP A 85 -18.91 -9.14 6.81
C ASP A 85 -17.60 -9.14 7.65
N PHE A 86 -16.62 -8.33 7.25
CA PHE A 86 -15.34 -8.16 7.92
C PHE A 86 -15.03 -6.68 8.12
N SER A 87 -14.23 -6.40 9.14
CA SER A 87 -13.71 -5.06 9.42
C SER A 87 -12.31 -4.90 8.85
N TYR A 88 -12.07 -3.78 8.17
CA TYR A 88 -10.81 -3.50 7.49
C TYR A 88 -10.16 -2.25 8.04
N ARG A 89 -8.85 -2.31 8.25
CA ARG A 89 -8.00 -1.15 8.51
C ARG A 89 -7.14 -0.86 7.30
N VAL A 90 -7.40 0.24 6.62
CA VAL A 90 -6.70 0.59 5.38
C VAL A 90 -5.60 1.61 5.66
N VAL A 91 -4.36 1.21 5.47
CA VAL A 91 -3.23 2.14 5.36
C VAL A 91 -3.11 2.55 3.90
N PHE A 92 -3.70 3.70 3.56
CA PHE A 92 -3.81 4.19 2.19
C PHE A 92 -2.63 5.10 1.83
N MET A 93 -1.74 4.59 0.98
CA MET A 93 -0.52 5.26 0.54
C MET A 93 -0.81 6.28 -0.56
N ARG A 94 -0.48 7.54 -0.27
CA ARG A 94 -0.44 8.65 -1.23
C ARG A 94 0.99 9.01 -1.59
N ARG A 95 1.15 9.55 -2.80
CA ARG A 95 2.42 10.10 -3.28
C ARG A 95 2.12 11.20 -4.27
N ALA A 96 2.97 12.22 -4.35
CA ALA A 96 2.84 13.26 -5.35
C ALA A 96 2.69 12.64 -6.75
N LEU A 97 1.60 12.95 -7.45
CA LEU A 97 1.28 12.36 -8.76
C LEU A 97 2.41 12.52 -9.79
N PRO A 98 3.13 13.66 -9.88
CA PRO A 98 4.30 13.76 -10.75
C PRO A 98 5.37 12.69 -10.47
N GLU A 99 5.62 12.36 -9.21
CA GLU A 99 6.58 11.30 -8.85
C GLU A 99 6.03 9.89 -9.17
N VAL A 100 4.72 9.67 -9.03
CA VAL A 100 4.06 8.42 -9.44
C VAL A 100 4.24 8.19 -10.93
N ILE A 101 3.94 9.20 -11.75
CA ILE A 101 4.08 9.15 -13.21
C ILE A 101 5.54 8.96 -13.62
N ALA A 102 6.48 9.71 -13.03
CA ALA A 102 7.91 9.52 -13.30
C ALA A 102 8.37 8.08 -12.97
N SER A 103 7.94 7.53 -11.84
CA SER A 103 8.24 6.15 -11.46
C SER A 103 7.63 5.13 -12.43
N GLN A 104 6.39 5.36 -12.87
CA GLN A 104 5.69 4.54 -13.84
C GLN A 104 6.38 4.56 -15.20
N ASN A 105 6.78 5.74 -15.69
CA ASN A 105 7.48 5.91 -16.96
C ASN A 105 8.85 5.22 -16.96
N LYS A 106 9.61 5.34 -15.85
CA LYS A 106 10.87 4.60 -15.67
C LYS A 106 10.66 3.09 -15.74
N MET A 107 9.61 2.57 -15.10
CA MET A 107 9.27 1.15 -15.15
C MET A 107 8.87 0.71 -16.57
N LEU A 108 8.02 1.48 -17.27
CA LEU A 108 7.62 1.17 -18.65
C LEU A 108 8.81 1.10 -19.60
N ARG A 109 9.74 2.06 -19.49
CA ARG A 109 10.95 2.09 -20.32
C ARG A 109 11.85 0.88 -20.12
N ARG A 110 11.99 0.38 -18.87
CA ARG A 110 12.72 -0.88 -18.60
C ARG A 110 12.09 -2.08 -19.31
N HIS A 111 10.76 -2.07 -19.48
CA HIS A 111 10.01 -3.11 -20.18
C HIS A 111 9.89 -2.86 -21.70
N GLY A 112 10.72 -1.97 -22.26
CA GLY A 112 10.73 -1.67 -23.69
C GLY A 112 9.52 -0.89 -24.19
N LYS A 113 8.75 -0.25 -23.29
CA LYS A 113 7.62 0.63 -23.64
C LYS A 113 8.01 2.08 -23.41
N ASP A 114 7.89 2.92 -24.45
CA ASP A 114 8.13 4.35 -24.30
C ASP A 114 6.80 5.11 -24.15
N PRO A 115 6.55 5.81 -23.03
CA PRO A 115 5.39 6.67 -22.85
C PRO A 115 5.36 7.77 -23.91
N LYS A 116 4.17 8.13 -24.42
CA LYS A 116 4.06 9.16 -25.45
C LYS A 116 4.03 10.56 -24.83
N PRO A 117 4.49 11.60 -25.57
CA PRO A 117 4.30 12.98 -25.16
C PRO A 117 2.80 13.30 -24.98
N GLY A 118 2.43 13.86 -23.83
CA GLY A 118 1.04 14.21 -23.49
C GLY A 118 0.30 13.18 -22.62
N ASP A 119 0.85 11.96 -22.47
CA ASP A 119 0.25 10.93 -21.61
C ASP A 119 0.28 11.33 -20.13
N ASP A 120 1.35 12.01 -19.68
CA ASP A 120 1.56 12.32 -18.26
C ASP A 120 0.44 13.19 -17.66
N ALA A 121 0.11 14.32 -18.31
CA ALA A 121 -0.91 15.24 -17.81
C ALA A 121 -2.31 14.59 -17.80
N LEU A 122 -2.63 13.81 -18.84
CA LEU A 122 -3.88 13.06 -18.91
C LEU A 122 -3.96 12.01 -17.80
N MET A 123 -2.89 11.23 -17.61
CA MET A 123 -2.80 10.20 -16.58
C MET A 123 -2.89 10.79 -15.17
N MET A 124 -2.25 11.94 -14.92
CA MET A 124 -2.39 12.66 -13.65
C MET A 124 -3.84 13.02 -13.36
N GLY A 125 -4.55 13.64 -14.32
CA GLY A 125 -5.94 14.02 -14.14
C GLY A 125 -6.89 12.82 -13.98
N LEU A 126 -6.57 11.67 -14.60
CA LEU A 126 -7.31 10.42 -14.38
C LEU A 126 -7.07 9.87 -12.97
N PHE A 127 -5.82 9.81 -12.52
CA PHE A 127 -5.49 9.33 -11.17
C PHE A 127 -6.07 10.21 -10.07
N GLU A 128 -6.05 11.53 -10.25
CA GLU A 128 -6.66 12.47 -9.29
C GLU A 128 -8.16 12.21 -9.11
N LYS A 129 -8.89 12.04 -10.23
CA LYS A 129 -10.32 11.70 -10.19
C LYS A 129 -10.60 10.35 -9.56
N GLU A 130 -9.79 9.34 -9.86
CA GLU A 130 -9.98 8.00 -9.29
C GLU A 130 -9.65 7.95 -7.80
N LEU A 131 -8.63 8.69 -7.36
CA LEU A 131 -8.30 8.87 -5.94
C LEU A 131 -9.45 9.54 -5.19
N GLN A 132 -9.99 10.64 -5.71
CA GLN A 132 -11.13 11.31 -5.10
C GLN A 132 -12.32 10.34 -4.92
N LYS A 133 -12.69 9.60 -5.96
CA LYS A 133 -13.83 8.66 -5.91
C LYS A 133 -13.64 7.51 -4.92
N ILE A 134 -12.42 6.99 -4.76
CA ILE A 134 -12.18 5.89 -3.82
C ILE A 134 -12.17 6.40 -2.38
N GLU A 135 -11.64 7.60 -2.14
CA GLU A 135 -11.63 8.25 -0.84
C GLU A 135 -13.06 8.56 -0.36
N GLU A 136 -13.86 9.22 -1.20
CA GLU A 136 -15.28 9.48 -0.94
C GLU A 136 -16.05 8.17 -0.69
N TRP A 137 -15.72 7.10 -1.40
CA TRP A 137 -16.38 5.81 -1.19
C TRP A 137 -15.98 5.17 0.15
N LEU A 138 -14.68 5.20 0.52
CA LEU A 138 -14.17 4.65 1.78
C LEU A 138 -14.80 5.33 2.99
N GLU A 139 -14.96 6.65 2.96
CA GLU A 139 -15.61 7.43 4.04
C GLU A 139 -17.07 7.02 4.30
N LEU A 140 -17.74 6.44 3.29
CA LEU A 140 -19.12 5.98 3.40
C LEU A 140 -19.24 4.53 3.89
N GLN A 141 -18.14 3.79 4.05
CA GLN A 141 -18.19 2.38 4.44
C GLN A 141 -18.02 2.19 5.96
N PRO A 142 -19.03 1.68 6.68
CA PRO A 142 -18.97 1.55 8.14
C PRO A 142 -17.98 0.47 8.63
N ASN A 143 -17.59 -0.45 7.76
CA ASN A 143 -16.66 -1.55 8.08
C ASN A 143 -15.22 -1.25 7.66
N PHE A 144 -14.92 -0.01 7.24
CA PHE A 144 -13.58 0.44 6.89
C PHE A 144 -13.15 1.58 7.81
N GLU A 145 -11.98 1.42 8.41
CA GLU A 145 -11.21 2.49 9.01
C GLU A 145 -10.02 2.78 8.09
N THR A 146 -9.71 4.05 7.83
CA THR A 146 -8.63 4.41 6.89
C THR A 146 -7.71 5.47 7.48
N VAL A 147 -6.41 5.24 7.35
CA VAL A 147 -5.35 6.23 7.59
C VAL A 147 -4.67 6.55 6.26
N TYR A 148 -4.52 7.83 5.95
CA TYR A 148 -3.83 8.29 4.74
C TYR A 148 -2.37 8.61 5.06
N VAL A 149 -1.45 7.98 4.32
CA VAL A 149 -0.01 8.13 4.55
C VAL A 149 0.65 8.70 3.30
N TRP A 150 1.27 9.87 3.42
CA TRP A 150 2.04 10.47 2.34
C TRP A 150 3.46 9.90 2.30
N TYR A 151 3.77 9.17 1.24
CA TYR A 151 5.11 8.61 0.97
C TYR A 151 6.21 9.67 1.08
N ASN A 152 5.94 10.88 0.62
CA ASN A 152 6.90 11.98 0.62
C ASN A 152 7.24 12.48 2.04
N GLU A 153 6.25 12.52 2.92
CA GLU A 153 6.41 12.90 4.33
C GLU A 153 7.11 11.78 5.09
N LEU A 154 6.64 10.55 4.90
CA LEU A 154 7.20 9.34 5.50
C LEU A 154 8.71 9.19 5.23
N LEU A 155 9.17 9.51 4.03
CA LEU A 155 10.60 9.47 3.70
C LEU A 155 11.41 10.64 4.28
N SER A 156 10.76 11.76 4.58
CA SER A 156 11.43 12.95 5.12
C SER A 156 11.57 12.91 6.64
N ASP A 157 10.51 12.51 7.33
CA ASP A 157 10.47 12.30 8.77
C ASP A 157 9.51 11.15 9.10
N PRO A 158 10.02 9.93 9.28
CA PRO A 158 9.18 8.76 9.44
C PRO A 158 8.51 8.68 10.82
N ARG A 159 9.04 9.36 11.83
CA ARG A 159 8.67 9.11 13.23
C ARG A 159 7.21 9.42 13.50
N GLU A 160 6.77 10.60 13.06
CA GLU A 160 5.38 11.03 13.28
C GLU A 160 4.40 10.14 12.51
N THR A 161 4.70 9.83 11.25
CA THR A 161 3.87 8.93 10.45
C THR A 161 3.78 7.53 11.05
N VAL A 162 4.91 6.97 11.50
CA VAL A 162 4.95 5.64 12.13
C VAL A 162 4.14 5.62 13.42
N LYS A 163 4.24 6.67 14.24
CA LYS A 163 3.44 6.80 15.46
C LYS A 163 1.93 6.82 15.15
N ILE A 164 1.50 7.60 14.16
CA ILE A 164 0.08 7.64 13.73
C ILE A 164 -0.39 6.26 13.26
N ILE A 165 0.45 5.53 12.51
CA ILE A 165 0.12 4.17 12.05
C ILE A 165 0.04 3.21 13.24
N ASN A 166 0.91 3.34 14.23
CA ASN A 166 0.91 2.50 15.42
C ASN A 166 -0.34 2.74 16.27
N GLU A 167 -0.69 4.01 16.54
CA GLU A 167 -1.95 4.39 17.19
C GLU A 167 -3.17 3.84 16.43
N PHE A 168 -3.16 3.91 15.10
CA PHE A 168 -4.19 3.32 14.23
C PHE A 168 -4.24 1.78 14.29
N CYS A 169 -3.15 1.14 14.68
CA CYS A 169 -3.02 -0.31 14.80
C CYS A 169 -3.00 -0.78 16.27
N ASP A 170 -3.74 -0.09 17.15
CA ASP A 170 -3.90 -0.41 18.59
C ASP A 170 -2.61 -0.42 19.42
N GLU A 171 -1.60 0.35 19.01
CA GLU A 171 -0.30 0.46 19.69
C GLU A 171 0.49 -0.87 19.79
N GLU A 172 0.23 -1.81 18.88
CA GLU A 172 0.86 -3.14 18.89
C GLU A 172 2.14 -3.25 18.03
N LEU A 173 2.51 -2.19 17.29
CA LEU A 173 3.63 -2.21 16.35
C LEU A 173 4.94 -1.73 16.98
N ASP A 174 6.05 -2.33 16.55
CA ASP A 174 7.41 -1.86 16.86
C ASP A 174 7.79 -0.68 15.95
N GLU A 175 7.58 0.54 16.46
CA GLU A 175 7.89 1.79 15.76
C GLU A 175 9.35 1.91 15.33
N ALA A 176 10.29 1.40 16.15
CA ALA A 176 11.72 1.47 15.85
C ALA A 176 12.08 0.56 14.68
N ALA A 177 11.52 -0.67 14.67
CA ALA A 177 11.67 -1.61 13.56
C ALA A 177 11.05 -1.07 12.26
N MET A 178 9.86 -0.46 12.35
CA MET A 178 9.21 0.21 11.21
C MET A 178 10.09 1.33 10.63
N CYS A 179 10.60 2.23 11.48
CA CYS A 179 11.48 3.30 11.06
C CYS A 179 12.78 2.78 10.42
N GLY A 180 13.31 1.66 10.91
CA GLY A 180 14.53 1.03 10.39
C GLY A 180 14.44 0.52 8.95
N VAL A 181 13.23 0.39 8.39
CA VAL A 181 13.02 -0.02 6.99
C VAL A 181 13.36 1.10 6.01
N ILE A 182 13.25 2.36 6.43
CA ILE A 182 13.42 3.51 5.54
C ILE A 182 14.91 3.77 5.36
N ASP A 183 15.42 3.44 4.17
CA ASP A 183 16.78 3.80 3.77
C ASP A 183 16.85 5.30 3.43
N PRO A 184 17.62 6.12 4.18
CA PRO A 184 17.76 7.54 3.91
C PRO A 184 18.29 7.86 2.50
N ASN A 185 18.94 6.89 1.84
CA ASN A 185 19.48 7.06 0.49
C ASN A 185 18.41 6.91 -0.60
N LEU A 186 17.28 6.25 -0.34
CA LEU A 186 16.20 6.07 -1.32
C LEU A 186 15.47 7.39 -1.62
N TYR A 187 15.41 8.34 -0.67
CA TYR A 187 14.79 9.65 -0.89
C TYR A 187 15.64 10.59 -1.74
N ARG A 188 16.96 10.39 -1.83
CA ARG A 188 17.87 11.27 -2.58
C ARG A 188 17.77 11.10 -4.10
N ASN A 189 17.20 10.00 -4.59
CA ASN A 189 17.01 9.75 -6.02
C ASN A 189 15.68 10.34 -6.54
N ARG A 190 15.53 11.66 -6.41
CA ARG A 190 14.43 12.45 -7.02
C ARG A 190 14.65 12.81 -8.49
N ALA A 191 15.76 12.39 -9.08
CA ALA A 191 16.13 12.68 -10.48
C ALA A 191 15.60 11.62 -11.46
#